data_AF-A0AAV4PBI0-F1
#
_entry.id   AF-A0AAV4PBI0-F1
#
_cell.length_a   1.000
_cell.length_b   1.000
_cell.length_c   1.000
_cell.angle_alpha   90.00
_cell.angle_beta   90.00
_cell.angle_gamma   90.00
#
_symmetry.space_group_name_H-M   'P 1'
#
loop_
_entity.id
_entity.type
_entity.pdbx_description
1 polymer ?
#
loop_
_entity_poly.entity_id
_entity_poly.type
_entity_poly.pdbx_seq_one_letter_code
_entity_poly.pdbx_strand_id
1 'polypeptide(L)'
;MTVPKVTSKSKKVSSKKKIKTDLNNSKTDSLIPSLPDIFGTPTENKEMETTVLPYRSVSEIENMLTADIPPESYWKELAEQRRISLEQTLRENADLADQLEVLEAENSHLKSCLKEAEKLAETLNAILD
;
A
#
# COMPACT_ATOMS: atom_id res chain seq x y z
N MET A 1 -53.43 -6.54 -17.58
CA MET A 1 -52.09 -6.27 -17.00
C MET A 1 -51.32 -7.58 -17.02
N THR A 2 -50.35 -7.72 -17.92
CA THR A 2 -49.56 -8.94 -18.10
C THR A 2 -48.12 -8.51 -18.37
N VAL A 3 -47.23 -8.80 -17.42
CA VAL A 3 -45.81 -8.40 -17.46
C VAL A 3 -45.00 -9.35 -18.37
N PRO A 4 -44.05 -8.83 -19.17
CA PRO A 4 -43.18 -9.65 -20.01
C PRO A 4 -42.04 -10.31 -19.22
N LYS A 5 -41.78 -11.59 -19.53
CA LYS A 5 -40.71 -12.43 -18.97
C LYS A 5 -39.39 -12.12 -19.67
N VAL A 6 -38.49 -11.43 -18.98
CA VAL A 6 -37.13 -11.14 -19.46
C VAL A 6 -36.23 -12.36 -19.23
N THR A 7 -35.55 -12.77 -20.30
CA THR A 7 -34.61 -13.88 -20.38
C THR A 7 -33.26 -13.53 -19.75
N SER A 8 -32.66 -14.45 -18.99
CA SER A 8 -31.21 -14.45 -18.74
C SER A 8 -30.59 -15.78 -19.15
N LYS A 9 -29.79 -15.74 -20.22
CA LYS A 9 -28.94 -16.85 -20.68
C LYS A 9 -27.67 -16.82 -19.85
N SER A 10 -27.43 -17.86 -19.05
CA SER A 10 -26.18 -18.05 -18.30
C SER A 10 -25.04 -18.39 -19.26
N LYS A 11 -24.11 -17.45 -19.46
CA LYS A 11 -22.86 -17.67 -20.20
C LYS A 11 -21.82 -18.25 -19.22
N LYS A 12 -21.52 -19.53 -19.37
CA LYS A 12 -20.48 -20.24 -18.60
C LYS A 12 -19.12 -19.93 -19.23
N VAL A 13 -18.28 -19.17 -18.54
CA VAL A 13 -16.88 -18.93 -18.94
C VAL A 13 -15.99 -19.22 -17.73
N SER A 14 -15.11 -20.19 -17.86
CA SER A 14 -13.68 -20.05 -17.54
C SER A 14 -12.99 -21.41 -17.67
N SER A 15 -12.20 -21.54 -18.73
CA SER A 15 -11.34 -22.68 -19.00
C SER A 15 -10.14 -22.65 -18.05
N LYS A 16 -9.97 -23.71 -17.24
CA LYS A 16 -8.81 -23.90 -16.36
C LYS A 16 -7.56 -24.18 -17.20
N LYS A 17 -6.64 -23.22 -17.29
CA LYS A 17 -5.29 -23.44 -17.85
C LYS A 17 -4.34 -23.79 -16.71
N LYS A 18 -3.84 -25.02 -16.68
CA LYS A 18 -2.81 -25.50 -15.75
C LYS A 18 -1.48 -24.85 -16.14
N ILE A 19 -0.87 -24.10 -15.25
CA ILE A 19 0.51 -23.66 -15.38
C ILE A 19 1.37 -24.69 -14.62
N LYS A 20 2.22 -25.40 -15.37
CA LYS A 20 3.34 -26.17 -14.81
C LYS A 20 4.47 -25.18 -14.57
N THR A 21 4.99 -25.12 -13.37
CA THR A 21 6.27 -24.44 -13.09
C THR A 21 7.25 -25.52 -12.66
N ASP A 22 8.16 -25.86 -13.57
CA ASP A 22 9.29 -26.74 -13.30
C ASP A 22 10.27 -25.99 -12.39
N LEU A 23 10.50 -26.53 -11.19
CA LEU A 23 11.37 -25.97 -10.18
C LEU A 23 12.82 -26.34 -10.54
N ASN A 24 13.51 -25.48 -11.30
CA ASN A 24 14.93 -25.62 -11.57
C ASN A 24 15.76 -24.87 -10.52
N ASN A 25 16.48 -25.67 -9.74
CA ASN A 25 17.57 -25.29 -8.87
C ASN A 25 18.70 -24.67 -9.71
N SER A 26 19.09 -23.42 -9.44
CA SER A 26 20.42 -22.94 -9.79
C SER A 26 20.89 -21.89 -8.79
N LYS A 27 21.93 -22.27 -8.04
CA LYS A 27 22.83 -21.39 -7.29
C LYS A 27 23.21 -20.17 -8.12
N THR A 28 23.00 -18.97 -7.57
CA THR A 28 23.83 -17.80 -7.83
C THR A 28 24.09 -17.10 -6.51
N ASP A 29 25.30 -17.31 -6.01
CA ASP A 29 25.93 -16.48 -5.00
C ASP A 29 26.07 -15.03 -5.48
N SER A 30 26.11 -14.11 -4.53
CA SER A 30 26.53 -12.70 -4.62
C SER A 30 25.57 -11.71 -5.29
N LEU A 31 24.72 -11.07 -4.46
CA LEU A 31 24.35 -9.63 -4.44
C LEU A 31 23.01 -9.46 -3.71
N ILE A 32 22.99 -9.74 -2.41
CA ILE A 32 21.96 -9.22 -1.51
C ILE A 32 22.60 -8.01 -0.82
N PRO A 33 22.15 -6.76 -1.07
CA PRO A 33 22.55 -5.63 -0.26
C PRO A 33 22.22 -5.92 1.21
N SER A 34 23.21 -5.77 2.09
CA SER A 34 23.08 -6.01 3.52
C SER A 34 21.83 -5.32 4.08
N LEU A 35 20.91 -6.11 4.64
CA LEU A 35 19.80 -5.61 5.44
C LEU A 35 20.35 -4.75 6.59
N PRO A 36 19.71 -3.62 6.92
CA PRO A 36 20.11 -2.84 8.09
C PRO A 36 19.87 -3.64 9.37
N ASP A 37 20.86 -3.59 10.26
CA ASP A 37 20.90 -4.26 11.57
C ASP A 37 19.65 -3.96 12.42
N ILE A 38 18.76 -4.95 12.55
CA ILE A 38 17.59 -4.91 13.44
C ILE A 38 18.01 -5.34 14.86
N PHE A 39 19.12 -4.82 15.40
CA PHE A 39 19.44 -4.96 16.83
C PHE A 39 20.21 -3.74 17.31
N GLY A 40 19.48 -2.62 17.43
CA GLY A 40 19.91 -1.44 18.14
C GLY A 40 19.84 -1.64 19.66
N THR A 41 20.91 -1.21 20.33
CA THR A 41 21.10 -1.10 21.77
C THR A 41 20.05 -0.19 22.45
N PRO A 42 19.87 -0.29 23.78
CA PRO A 42 18.81 0.42 24.48
C PRO A 42 19.23 1.87 24.69
N THR A 43 18.41 2.84 24.26
CA THR A 43 18.11 4.14 24.91
C THR A 43 17.38 5.02 23.91
N GLU A 44 16.07 5.20 24.11
CA GLU A 44 15.44 6.49 24.39
C GLU A 44 13.92 6.33 24.18
N ASN A 45 13.18 6.53 25.27
CA ASN A 45 11.75 6.27 25.34
C ASN A 45 10.98 7.28 24.48
N LYS A 46 10.60 6.88 23.26
CA LYS A 46 9.51 7.52 22.55
C LYS A 46 8.33 6.57 22.61
N GLU A 47 7.37 6.95 23.42
CA GLU A 47 6.13 6.23 23.71
C GLU A 47 5.50 5.71 22.42
N MET A 48 5.76 4.44 22.11
CA MET A 48 4.87 3.69 21.24
C MET A 48 3.55 3.65 21.99
N GLU A 49 2.55 4.34 21.44
CA GLU A 49 1.17 4.27 21.89
C GLU A 49 0.72 2.82 21.70
N THR A 50 1.05 2.01 22.70
CA THR A 50 0.55 0.67 22.86
C THR A 50 -0.93 0.89 23.04
N THR A 51 -1.72 0.57 22.02
CA THR A 51 -3.16 0.48 22.12
C THR A 51 -3.45 -0.45 23.28
N VAL A 52 -3.72 0.13 24.46
CA VAL A 52 -4.12 -0.60 25.65
C VAL A 52 -5.45 -1.22 25.29
N LEU A 53 -5.44 -2.49 24.88
CA LEU A 53 -6.68 -3.22 24.69
C LEU A 53 -7.42 -3.17 26.03
N PRO A 54 -8.68 -2.70 26.09
CA PRO A 54 -9.48 -2.93 27.28
C PRO A 54 -9.45 -4.43 27.54
N TYR A 55 -9.08 -4.83 28.75
CA TYR A 55 -9.05 -6.23 29.13
C TYR A 55 -10.45 -6.81 28.90
N ARG A 56 -10.64 -7.55 27.79
CA ARG A 56 -11.88 -8.27 27.52
C ARG A 56 -12.09 -9.26 28.65
N SER A 57 -13.33 -9.39 29.10
CA SER A 57 -13.65 -10.35 30.16
C SER A 57 -13.40 -11.77 29.66
N VAL A 58 -13.09 -12.69 30.58
CA VAL A 58 -12.88 -14.12 30.24
C VAL A 58 -14.12 -14.68 29.52
N SER A 59 -15.33 -14.32 29.98
CA SER A 59 -16.59 -14.74 29.34
C SER A 59 -16.75 -14.19 27.91
N GLU A 60 -16.29 -12.96 27.65
CA GLU A 60 -16.33 -12.38 26.31
C GLU A 60 -15.35 -13.08 25.36
N ILE A 61 -14.16 -13.44 25.85
CA ILE A 61 -13.17 -14.23 25.11
C ILE A 61 -13.74 -15.63 24.82
N GLU A 62 -14.32 -16.28 25.82
CA GLU A 62 -14.95 -17.60 25.65
C GLU A 62 -16.05 -17.54 24.58
N ASN A 63 -16.93 -16.53 24.63
CA ASN A 63 -17.98 -16.35 23.63
C ASN A 63 -17.41 -16.12 22.22
N MET A 64 -16.31 -15.37 22.08
CA MET A 64 -15.64 -15.21 20.78
C MET A 64 -15.02 -16.50 20.25
N LEU A 65 -14.59 -17.40 21.13
CA LEU A 65 -13.91 -18.65 20.76
C LEU A 65 -14.85 -19.85 20.59
N THR A 66 -16.04 -19.82 21.22
CA THR A 66 -16.92 -21.00 21.32
C THR A 66 -18.28 -20.80 20.66
N ALA A 67 -18.71 -19.58 20.37
CA ALA A 67 -19.97 -19.34 19.67
C ALA A 67 -19.86 -19.63 18.17
N ASP A 68 -20.90 -20.26 17.60
CA ASP A 68 -21.01 -20.53 16.16
C ASP A 68 -21.04 -19.23 15.32
N ILE A 69 -21.48 -18.12 15.91
CA ILE A 69 -21.54 -16.80 15.30
C ILE A 69 -20.83 -15.79 16.22
N PRO A 70 -19.87 -14.99 15.71
CA PRO A 70 -19.21 -13.96 16.50
C PRO A 70 -20.20 -12.94 17.07
N PRO A 71 -19.96 -12.44 18.30
CA PRO A 71 -20.83 -11.46 18.92
C PRO A 71 -20.88 -10.15 18.13
N GLU A 72 -21.98 -9.40 18.23
CA GLU A 72 -22.15 -8.11 17.55
C GLU A 72 -21.03 -7.10 17.90
N SER A 73 -20.55 -7.12 19.15
CA SER A 73 -19.45 -6.27 19.62
C SER A 73 -18.20 -6.44 18.77
N TYR A 74 -17.86 -7.66 18.36
CA TYR A 74 -16.73 -7.94 17.48
C TYR A 74 -16.86 -7.22 16.14
N TRP A 75 -18.03 -7.30 15.50
CA TRP A 75 -18.27 -6.66 14.21
C TRP A 75 -18.27 -5.14 14.31
N LYS A 76 -18.81 -4.60 15.41
CA LYS A 76 -18.79 -3.16 15.69
C LYS A 76 -17.35 -2.65 15.84
N GLU A 77 -16.53 -3.33 16.63
CA GLU A 77 -15.11 -2.97 16.79
C GLU A 77 -14.35 -3.11 15.48
N LEU A 78 -14.55 -4.20 14.74
CA LEU A 78 -13.90 -4.40 13.45
C LEU A 78 -14.29 -3.32 12.44
N ALA A 79 -15.57 -2.91 12.42
CA ALA A 79 -16.04 -1.82 11.57
C ALA A 79 -15.37 -0.48 11.94
N GLU A 80 -15.24 -0.19 13.24
CA GLU A 80 -14.56 1.02 13.70
C GLU A 80 -13.06 1.00 13.38
N GLN A 81 -12.38 -0.12 13.60
CA GLN A 81 -10.96 -0.27 13.22
C GLN A 81 -10.77 -0.07 11.72
N ARG A 82 -11.63 -0.67 10.89
CA ARG A 82 -11.60 -0.46 9.43
C ARG A 82 -11.86 1.00 9.05
N ARG A 83 -12.79 1.68 9.74
CA ARG A 83 -13.07 3.10 9.52
C ARG A 83 -11.83 3.95 9.80
N ILE A 84 -11.18 3.73 10.94
CA ILE A 84 -9.96 4.44 11.35
C ILE A 84 -8.83 4.17 10.35
N SER A 85 -8.55 2.89 10.04
CA SER A 85 -7.51 2.54 9.07
C SER A 85 -7.77 3.18 7.71
N LEU A 86 -9.02 3.16 7.23
CA LEU A 86 -9.38 3.79 5.97
C LEU A 86 -9.18 5.30 5.99
N GLU A 87 -9.61 5.98 7.07
CA GLU A 87 -9.40 7.42 7.23
C GLU A 87 -7.91 7.77 7.21
N GLN A 88 -7.08 6.99 7.91
CA GLN A 88 -5.64 7.16 7.93
C GLN A 88 -5.02 6.99 6.54
N THR A 89 -5.38 5.92 5.82
CA THR A 89 -4.89 5.68 4.46
C THR A 89 -5.32 6.77 3.48
N LEU A 90 -6.56 7.29 3.61
CA LEU A 90 -7.02 8.39 2.76
C LEU A 90 -6.27 9.68 3.04
N ARG A 91 -5.96 9.97 4.31
CA ARG A 91 -5.13 11.13 4.69
C ARG A 91 -3.73 11.01 4.12
N GLU A 92 -3.07 9.87 4.33
CA GLU A 92 -1.73 9.62 3.79
C GLU A 92 -1.70 9.72 2.26
N ASN A 93 -2.72 9.20 1.56
CA ASN A 93 -2.80 9.33 0.11
C ASN A 93 -2.95 10.77 -0.36
N ALA A 94 -3.69 11.61 0.39
CA ALA A 94 -3.79 13.03 0.08
C ALA A 94 -2.44 13.74 0.28
N ASP A 95 -1.77 13.48 1.41
CA ASP A 95 -0.46 14.05 1.72
C ASP A 95 0.61 13.64 0.68
N LEU A 96 0.56 12.39 0.20
CA LEU A 96 1.46 11.89 -0.86
C LEU A 96 1.14 12.53 -2.22
N ALA A 97 -0.13 12.77 -2.53
CA ALA A 97 -0.52 13.44 -3.76
C ALA A 97 -0.02 14.89 -3.80
N ASP A 98 -0.16 15.62 -2.69
CA ASP A 98 0.35 16.99 -2.54
C ASP A 98 1.88 17.03 -2.70
N GLN A 99 2.60 16.09 -2.07
CA GLN A 99 4.05 15.98 -2.22
C GLN A 99 4.48 15.66 -3.66
N LEU A 100 3.75 14.77 -4.35
CA LEU A 100 4.02 14.46 -5.75
C LEU A 100 3.83 15.69 -6.63
N GLU A 101 2.76 16.46 -6.42
CA GLU A 101 2.52 17.68 -7.19
C GLU A 101 3.67 18.68 -7.04
N VAL A 102 4.14 18.90 -5.81
CA VAL A 102 5.29 19.77 -5.53
C VAL A 102 6.55 19.27 -6.23
N LEU A 103 6.88 17.99 -6.08
CA LEU A 103 8.08 17.40 -6.67
C LEU A 103 8.03 17.42 -8.21
N GLU A 104 6.87 17.18 -8.80
CA GLU A 104 6.68 17.25 -10.26
C GLU A 104 6.85 18.68 -10.77
N ALA A 105 6.33 19.67 -10.05
CA ALA A 105 6.51 21.08 -10.37
C ALA A 105 7.99 21.50 -10.30
N GLU A 106 8.69 21.12 -9.23
CA GLU A 106 10.13 21.38 -9.09
C GLU A 106 10.95 20.68 -10.18
N ASN A 107 10.63 19.42 -10.48
CA ASN A 107 11.32 18.67 -11.52
C ASN A 107 11.14 19.31 -12.91
N SER A 108 9.91 19.76 -13.20
CA SER A 108 9.59 20.50 -14.43
C SER A 108 10.40 21.80 -14.52
N HIS A 109 10.45 22.57 -13.43
CA HIS A 109 11.23 23.80 -13.36
C HIS A 109 12.73 23.56 -13.59
N LEU A 110 13.33 22.58 -12.89
CA LEU A 110 14.74 22.24 -13.05
C LEU A 110 15.08 21.77 -14.46
N LYS A 111 14.20 20.99 -15.11
CA LYS A 111 14.36 20.60 -16.52
C LYS A 111 14.33 21.80 -17.46
N SER A 112 13.50 22.80 -17.18
CA SER A 112 13.48 24.04 -17.97
C SER A 112 14.80 24.81 -17.82
N CYS A 113 15.29 24.97 -16.59
CA CYS A 113 16.57 25.63 -16.32
C CYS A 113 17.74 24.89 -16.97
N LEU A 114 17.75 23.55 -16.93
CA LEU A 114 18.75 22.72 -17.60
C LEU A 114 18.75 22.99 -19.11
N LYS A 115 17.57 22.98 -19.75
CA LYS A 115 17.43 23.23 -21.18
C LYS A 115 17.93 24.62 -21.59
N GLU A 116 17.69 25.64 -20.75
CA GLU A 116 18.19 26.99 -21.00
C GLU A 116 19.71 27.06 -20.85
N ALA A 117 20.28 26.39 -19.85
CA ALA A 117 21.72 26.29 -19.65
C ALA A 117 22.42 25.53 -20.80
N GLU A 118 21.83 24.43 -21.28
CA GLU A 118 22.30 23.68 -22.45
C GLU A 118 22.30 24.56 -23.71
N LYS A 119 21.22 25.31 -23.94
CA LYS A 119 21.14 26.27 -25.04
C LYS A 119 22.21 27.35 -24.94
N LEU A 120 22.45 27.89 -23.74
CA LEU A 120 23.51 28.87 -23.53
C LEU A 120 24.88 28.27 -23.84
N ALA A 121 25.18 27.07 -23.34
CA ALA A 121 26.43 26.37 -23.62
C ALA A 121 26.63 26.14 -25.13
N GLU A 122 25.58 25.75 -25.85
CA GLU A 122 25.61 25.59 -27.31
C GLU A 122 25.92 26.91 -28.02
N THR A 123 25.28 28.01 -27.62
CA THR A 123 25.58 29.33 -28.21
C THR A 123 27.01 29.80 -27.93
N LEU A 124 27.56 29.50 -26.74
CA LEU A 124 28.94 29.86 -26.40
C LEU A 124 29.94 29.03 -27.21
N ASN A 125 29.70 27.72 -27.36
CA ASN A 125 30.54 26.87 -28.21
C ASN A 125 30.52 27.36 -29.66
N ALA A 126 29.35 27.72 -30.19
CA ALA A 126 29.22 28.24 -31.56
C ALA A 126 29.91 29.60 -31.81
N ILE A 127 30.22 30.37 -30.75
CA ILE A 127 30.98 31.63 -30.85
C ILE A 127 32.48 31.39 -30.69
N LEU A 128 32.87 30.34 -29.95
CA LEU A 128 34.26 29.98 -29.66
C LEU A 128 34.90 29.11 -30.76
N ASP A 129 34.09 28.39 -31.54
CA ASP A 129 34.47 27.69 -32.78
C ASP A 129 34.57 28.65 -33.98
#